data_AF-B4ETQ5-F1
#
_entry.id   AF-B4ETQ5-F1
#
_cell.length_a   1.000
_cell.length_b   1.000
_cell.length_c   1.000
_cell.angle_alpha   90.00
_cell.angle_beta   90.00
_cell.angle_gamma   90.00
#
_symmetry.space_group_name_H-M   'P 1'
#
loop_
_entity.id
_entity.type
_entity.pdbx_description
1 polymer ?
#
loop_
_entity_poly.entity_id
_entity_poly.type
_entity_poly.pdbx_seq_one_letter_code
_entity_poly.pdbx_strand_id
1 'polypeptide(L)' 'MEFFSYIFNQFTKIVNGENLTFITKDSLFAGPSGKFAHFESTWEVMNDGTLRLTTMIPKL' A
#
# COMPACT_ATOMS: atom_id res chain seq x y z
N MET A 1 -7.14 -13.60 2.04
CA MET A 1 -7.86 -13.00 0.89
C MET A 1 -8.08 -11.53 1.20
N GLU A 2 -7.76 -10.63 0.28
CA GLU A 2 -8.08 -9.20 0.41
C GLU A 2 -9.56 -8.99 0.07
N PHE A 3 -10.30 -8.28 0.93
CA PHE A 3 -11.74 -8.02 0.75
C PHE A 3 -11.99 -6.66 0.14
N PHE A 4 -11.29 -5.64 0.65
CA PHE A 4 -11.31 -4.31 0.07
C PHE A 4 -9.92 -3.68 0.16
N SER A 5 -9.67 -2.79 -0.79
CA SER A 5 -8.47 -1.97 -0.90
C SER A 5 -8.88 -0.64 -1.52
N TYR A 6 -8.55 0.48 -0.89
CA TYR A 6 -8.75 1.77 -1.53
C TYR A 6 -7.55 2.68 -1.30
N ILE A 7 -7.26 3.51 -2.30
CA ILE A 7 -6.21 4.53 -2.22
C ILE A 7 -6.79 5.70 -1.46
N PHE A 8 -6.20 6.06 -0.33
CA PHE A 8 -6.63 7.22 0.45
C PHE A 8 -5.61 8.35 0.44
N ASN A 9 -4.40 8.09 -0.06
CA ASN A 9 -3.35 9.10 -0.19
C ASN A 9 -2.46 8.80 -1.40
N GLN A 10 -1.94 9.86 -2.03
CA GLN A 10 -0.95 9.79 -3.09
C GLN A 10 0.02 10.96 -2.93
N PHE A 11 1.32 10.68 -3.04
CA PHE A 11 2.37 11.70 -2.87
C PHE A 11 3.59 11.42 -3.75
N THR A 12 4.38 12.45 -4.02
CA THR A 12 5.64 12.35 -4.77
C THR A 12 6.80 12.76 -3.87
N LYS A 13 7.93 12.05 -3.96
CA LYS A 13 9.15 12.36 -3.20
C LYS A 13 10.38 12.20 -4.08
N ILE A 14 11.36 13.09 -3.90
CA ILE A 14 12.68 12.94 -4.51
C ILE A 14 13.50 11.95 -3.68
N VAL A 15 13.92 10.85 -4.29
CA VAL A 15 14.79 9.83 -3.69
C VAL A 15 15.97 9.62 -4.64
N ASN A 16 17.19 9.80 -4.14
CA ASN A 16 18.41 9.70 -4.95
C ASN A 16 18.42 10.58 -6.22
N GLY A 17 17.73 11.73 -6.17
CA GLY A 17 17.61 12.65 -7.31
C GLY A 17 16.48 12.33 -8.29
N GLU A 18 15.75 11.24 -8.09
CA GLU A 18 14.62 10.84 -8.92
C GLU A 18 13.29 11.17 -8.25
N ASN A 19 12.31 11.66 -9.03
CA ASN A 19 10.94 11.86 -8.55
C ASN A 19 10.20 10.52 -8.56
N LEU A 20 9.90 9.99 -7.37
CA LEU A 20 9.13 8.76 -7.20
C LEU A 20 7.72 9.09 -6.71
N THR A 21 6.72 8.43 -7.28
CA THR A 21 5.32 8.53 -6.84
C THR A 21 4.96 7.34 -5.96
N PHE A 22 4.25 7.62 -4.87
CA PHE A 22 3.77 6.64 -3.93
C PHE A 22 2.27 6.78 -3.70
N ILE A 23 1.63 5.66 -3.39
CA ILE A 23 0.24 5.60 -2.96
C ILE A 23 0.16 4.88 -1.62
N THR A 24 -0.76 5.34 -0.76
CA THR A 24 -1.10 4.63 0.47
C THR A 24 -2.49 4.04 0.34
N LYS A 25 -2.60 2.76 0.70
CA LYS A 25 -3.83 1.99 0.64
C LYS A 25 -4.25 1.56 2.03
N ASP A 26 -5.55 1.59 2.24
CA ASP A 26 -6.22 1.04 3.40
C ASP A 26 -6.94 -0.24 2.97
N SER A 27 -6.62 -1.36 3.64
CA SER A 27 -6.94 -2.70 3.15
C SER A 27 -7.34 -3.66 4.28
N LEU A 28 -8.37 -4.47 4.04
CA LEU A 28 -8.81 -5.52 4.97
C LEU A 28 -8.55 -6.91 4.41
N PHE A 29 -7.89 -7.75 5.20
CA PHE A 29 -7.52 -9.11 4.84
C PHE A 29 -8.17 -10.11 5.79
N ALA A 30 -8.77 -11.19 5.25
CA ALA A 30 -9.07 -12.38 6.05
C ALA A 30 -7.92 -13.38 5.96
N GLY A 31 -7.45 -13.83 7.12
CA GLY A 31 -6.46 -14.89 7.24
C GLY A 31 -7.10 -16.29 7.22
N PRO A 32 -6.29 -17.36 7.10
CA PRO A 32 -6.78 -18.75 7.12
C PRO A 32 -7.51 -19.14 8.42
N SER A 33 -7.29 -18.39 9.51
CA SER A 33 -7.97 -18.57 10.79
C SER A 33 -9.40 -18.00 10.84
N GLY A 34 -9.86 -17.35 9.77
CA GLY A 34 -11.13 -16.62 9.74
C GLY A 34 -11.06 -15.25 10.43
N LYS A 35 -9.91 -14.87 11.01
CA LYS A 35 -9.70 -13.54 11.58
C LYS A 35 -9.39 -12.52 10.48
N PHE A 36 -9.79 -11.28 10.72
CA PHE A 36 -9.48 -10.15 9.87
C PHE A 36 -8.29 -9.36 10.40
N ALA A 37 -7.49 -8.83 9.49
CA ALA A 37 -6.40 -7.91 9.78
C ALA A 37 -6.54 -6.69 8.86
N HIS A 38 -6.48 -5.51 9.47
CA HIS A 38 -6.53 -4.24 8.78
C HIS A 38 -5.11 -3.74 8.60
N PHE A 39 -4.74 -3.32 7.39
CA PHE A 39 -3.43 -2.78 7.10
C PHE A 39 -3.52 -1.43 6.41
N GLU A 40 -2.56 -0.58 6.75
CA GLU A 40 -2.16 0.55 5.92
C GLU A 40 -0.86 0.18 5.22
N SER A 41 -0.86 0.25 3.90
CA SER A 41 0.27 -0.13 3.07
C SER A 41 0.68 1.01 2.15
N THR A 42 1.99 1.24 2.03
CA THR A 42 2.55 2.20 1.07
C THR A 42 3.22 1.46 -0.08
N TRP A 43 2.98 1.94 -1.29
CA TRP A 43 3.47 1.35 -2.53
C TRP A 43 4.11 2.44 -3.37
N GLU A 44 5.21 2.13 -4.03
CA GLU A 44 5.76 2.93 -5.12
C GLU A 44 5.03 2.58 -6.42
N VAL A 45 4.68 3.62 -7.19
CA VAL A 45 4.16 3.49 -8.54
C VAL A 45 5.34 3.47 -9.50
N MET A 46 5.61 2.31 -10.08
CA MET A 46 6.69 2.11 -11.04
C MET A 46 6.35 2.76 -12.39
N ASN A 47 7.35 2.98 -13.24
CA ASN A 47 7.18 3.65 -14.55
C ASN A 47 6.19 2.94 -15.50
N ASP A 48 5.99 1.64 -15.33
CA ASP A 48 5.03 0.83 -16.11
C ASP A 48 3.62 0.80 -15.48
N GLY A 49 3.40 1.56 -14.40
CA GLY A 49 2.15 1.61 -13.64
C GLY A 49 1.98 0.46 -12.64
N THR A 50 2.93 -0.47 -12.54
CA THR A 50 2.90 -1.52 -11.51
C THR A 50 3.20 -0.95 -10.12
N LEU A 51 2.87 -1.72 -9.08
CA LEU A 51 3.04 -1.30 -7.69
C LEU A 51 4.10 -2.14 -7.00
N ARG A 52 5.12 -1.48 -6.43
CA ARG A 52 6.13 -2.09 -5.58
C ARG A 52 5.83 -1.78 -4.11
N LEU A 53 5.55 -2.81 -3.30
CA LEU A 53 5.31 -2.63 -1.87
C LEU A 53 6.57 -2.09 -1.20
N THR A 54 6.42 -1.03 -0.40
CA THR A 54 7.53 -0.47 0.39
C THR A 54 7.40 -0.82 1.86
N THR A 55 6.21 -0.62 2.43
CA THR A 55 5.92 -0.93 3.84
C THR A 55 4.45 -1.22 4.05
N MET A 56 4.16 -1.96 5.12
CA MET A 56 2.82 -2.27 5.57
C MET A 56 2.78 -2.29 7.09
N ILE A 57 1.83 -1.57 7.68
CA ILE A 57 1.62 -1.51 9.12
C ILE A 57 0.21 -2.01 9.46
N PRO A 58 0.05 -2.91 10.45
CA PRO A 58 -1.27 -3.29 10.92
C PRO A 58 -1.92 -2.11 11.64
N LYS A 59 -3.20 -1.86 11.33
CA LYS A 59 -4.05 -0.96 12.10
C LYS A 59 -4.65 -1.76 13.26
N LEU A 60 -4.41 -1.26 14.48
CA LEU A 60 -4.97 -1.79 15.73
C LEU A 60 -6.41 -1.31 15.93
#